data_AF-A0AAF0M2S6-F1
#
_entry.id   AF-A0AAF0M2S6-F1
#
_cell.length_a   1.000
_cell.length_b   1.000
_cell.length_c   1.000
_cell.angle_alpha   90.00
_cell.angle_beta   90.00
_cell.angle_gamma   90.00
#
_symmetry.space_group_name_H-M   'P 1'
#
loop_
_entity.id
_entity.type
_entity.pdbx_description
1 polymer ?
#
loop_
_entity_poly.entity_id
_entity_poly.type
_entity_poly.pdbx_seq_one_letter_code
_entity_poly.pdbx_strand_id
1 'polypeptide(L)'
;MPDPSVSPTLDLQLTWRGTSGRIRVYDHTVRAETSFERDGVVQVPVDRARGWRIEPCDFDAVCVEFVCEDETFRVLLDTSDERVARLALERALGAPLPPAS
;
A
#
# COMPACT_ATOMS: atom_id res chain seq x y z
N MET A 1 -2.74 18.76 7.73
CA MET A 1 -1.60 17.82 7.64
C MET A 1 -1.43 17.15 8.98
N PRO A 2 -1.22 15.82 9.06
CA PRO A 2 -0.92 15.16 10.33
C PRO A 2 0.46 15.55 10.84
N ASP A 3 0.62 15.59 12.16
CA ASP A 3 1.84 15.97 12.87
C ASP A 3 3.00 15.00 12.53
N PRO A 4 4.18 15.49 12.09
CA PRO A 4 5.34 14.65 11.77
C PRO A 4 5.96 13.93 12.98
N SER A 5 5.55 14.27 14.20
CA SER A 5 5.97 13.58 15.43
C SER A 5 5.25 12.25 15.67
N VAL A 6 4.17 11.96 14.92
CA VAL A 6 3.46 10.69 15.05
C VAL A 6 4.23 9.62 14.29
N SER A 7 4.82 8.68 15.03
CA SER A 7 5.43 7.48 14.45
C SER A 7 4.34 6.55 13.89
N PRO A 8 4.57 5.93 12.71
CA PRO A 8 3.67 4.90 12.22
C PRO A 8 3.69 3.68 13.17
N THR A 9 2.55 3.02 13.30
CA THR A 9 2.44 1.74 14.02
C THR A 9 3.02 0.59 13.21
N LEU A 10 3.08 0.74 11.88
CA LEU A 10 3.76 -0.17 10.96
C LEU A 10 4.36 0.63 9.80
N ASP A 11 5.60 0.33 9.45
CA ASP A 11 6.30 0.91 8.30
C ASP A 11 6.96 -0.21 7.49
N LEU A 12 6.36 -0.51 6.34
CA LEU A 12 6.84 -1.53 5.41
C LEU A 12 7.43 -0.84 4.20
N GLN A 13 8.64 -1.22 3.81
CA GLN A 13 9.32 -0.68 2.65
C GLN A 13 10.00 -1.79 1.87
N LEU A 14 9.77 -1.82 0.56
CA LEU A 14 10.47 -2.67 -0.37
C LEU A 14 11.18 -1.81 -1.42
N THR A 15 12.41 -2.19 -1.75
CA THR A 15 13.07 -1.73 -2.98
C THR A 15 13.41 -2.97 -3.81
N TRP A 16 12.74 -3.13 -4.95
CA TRP A 16 12.84 -4.30 -5.80
C TRP A 16 13.13 -3.89 -7.23
N ARG A 17 14.27 -4.33 -7.77
CA ARG A 17 14.71 -4.07 -9.17
C ARG A 17 14.60 -2.61 -9.60
N GLY A 18 14.94 -1.68 -8.71
CA GLY A 18 14.85 -0.23 -8.97
C GLY A 18 13.45 0.38 -8.79
N THR A 19 12.45 -0.43 -8.46
CA THR A 19 11.13 0.02 -8.01
C THR A 19 11.08 0.14 -6.50
N SER A 20 10.40 1.15 -5.98
CA SER A 20 10.14 1.33 -4.56
C SER A 20 8.66 1.24 -4.25
N GLY A 21 8.35 0.62 -3.11
CA GLY A 21 7.03 0.63 -2.50
C GLY A 21 7.19 0.86 -1.00
N ARG A 22 6.32 1.69 -0.41
CA ARG A 22 6.29 1.91 1.04
C ARG A 22 4.87 2.09 1.52
N ILE A 23 4.52 1.43 2.62
CA ILE A 23 3.26 1.60 3.33
C ILE A 23 3.55 1.93 4.79
N ARG A 24 3.05 3.07 5.24
CA ARG A 24 3.06 3.51 6.63
C ARG A 24 1.64 3.51 7.16
N VAL A 25 1.37 2.68 8.16
CA VAL A 25 0.09 2.62 8.84
C VAL A 25 0.18 3.40 10.15
N TYR A 26 -0.85 4.19 10.39
CA TYR A 26 -1.09 4.94 11.61
C TYR A 26 -2.44 4.49 12.18
N ASP A 27 -2.76 4.85 13.43
CA ASP A 27 -3.96 4.36 14.13
C ASP A 27 -5.25 4.42 13.30
N HIS A 28 -5.44 5.47 12.51
CA HIS A 28 -6.66 5.70 11.73
C HIS A 28 -6.39 6.12 10.28
N THR A 29 -5.17 5.94 9.78
CA THR A 29 -4.84 6.34 8.40
C THR A 29 -3.65 5.56 7.86
N VAL A 30 -3.52 5.56 6.55
CA VAL A 30 -2.42 4.93 5.83
C VAL A 30 -1.82 5.95 4.89
N ARG A 31 -0.49 5.98 4.82
CA ARG A 31 0.26 6.67 3.79
C ARG A 31 0.99 5.66 2.96
N ALA A 32 0.90 5.79 1.64
CA ALA A 32 1.56 4.88 0.73
C ALA A 32 2.31 5.67 -0.35
N GLU A 33 3.45 5.12 -0.76
CA GLU A 33 4.31 5.65 -1.81
C GLU A 33 4.67 4.51 -2.76
N THR A 34 4.74 4.80 -4.05
CA THR A 34 5.16 3.82 -5.06
C THR A 34 5.88 4.48 -6.21
N SER A 35 6.83 3.77 -6.80
CA SER A 35 7.34 4.08 -8.15
C SER A 35 6.99 2.98 -9.16
N PHE A 36 6.20 1.98 -8.78
CA PHE A 36 5.82 0.88 -9.67
C PHE A 36 4.87 1.39 -10.74
N GLU A 37 5.19 1.14 -12.02
CA GLU A 37 4.44 1.65 -13.18
C GLU A 37 4.33 3.19 -13.21
N ARG A 38 5.32 3.90 -12.65
CA ARG A 38 5.36 5.38 -12.60
C ARG A 38 6.75 5.89 -12.98
N ASP A 39 6.81 7.13 -13.48
CA ASP A 39 8.07 7.77 -13.90
C ASP A 39 8.98 8.20 -12.71
N GLY A 40 8.48 8.04 -11.49
CA GLY A 40 9.19 8.36 -10.25
C GLY A 40 8.35 7.97 -9.03
N VAL A 41 8.88 8.24 -7.84
CA VAL A 41 8.14 8.00 -6.59
C VAL A 41 6.98 8.99 -6.48
N VAL A 42 5.77 8.46 -6.36
CA VAL A 42 4.54 9.24 -6.14
C VAL A 42 3.87 8.84 -4.85
N GLN A 43 3.14 9.78 -4.24
CA GLN A 43 2.22 9.49 -3.15
C GLN A 43 0.96 8.84 -3.70
N VAL A 44 0.49 7.79 -3.05
CA VAL A 44 -0.81 7.18 -3.34
C VAL A 44 -1.91 8.00 -2.65
N PRO A 45 -2.96 8.45 -3.37
CA PRO A 45 -4.08 9.19 -2.80
C PRO A 45 -5.04 8.24 -2.06
N VAL A 46 -4.58 7.66 -0.94
CA VAL A 46 -5.34 6.66 -0.16
C VAL A 46 -6.71 7.18 0.30
N ASP A 47 -6.82 8.48 0.58
CA ASP A 47 -8.07 9.15 0.94
C ASP A 47 -9.12 9.17 -0.18
N ARG A 48 -8.69 8.97 -1.43
CA ARG A 48 -9.55 8.89 -2.62
C ARG A 48 -9.78 7.46 -3.09
N ALA A 49 -9.16 6.48 -2.43
CA ALA A 49 -9.36 5.07 -2.76
C ALA A 49 -10.77 4.64 -2.34
N ARG A 50 -11.50 4.00 -3.25
CA ARG A 50 -12.80 3.36 -2.99
C ARG A 50 -12.66 2.06 -2.20
N GLY A 51 -11.44 1.51 -2.15
CA GLY A 51 -11.08 0.36 -1.35
C GLY A 51 -9.66 -0.08 -1.69
N TRP A 52 -9.24 -1.17 -1.07
CA TRP A 52 -7.92 -1.74 -1.24
C TRP A 52 -7.99 -3.25 -1.34
N ARG A 53 -6.98 -3.90 -1.94
CA ARG A 53 -6.81 -5.35 -1.93
C ARG A 53 -5.33 -5.70 -2.04
N ILE A 54 -5.01 -6.97 -1.83
CA ILE A 54 -3.66 -7.50 -2.03
C ILE A 54 -3.74 -8.60 -3.07
N GLU A 55 -2.94 -8.47 -4.11
CA GLU A 55 -2.83 -9.42 -5.21
C GLU A 55 -1.39 -9.96 -5.30
N PRO A 56 -1.19 -11.21 -5.75
CA PRO A 56 0.13 -11.66 -6.19
C PRO A 56 0.65 -10.75 -7.30
N CYS A 57 1.92 -10.34 -7.24
CA CYS A 57 2.51 -9.47 -8.26
C CYS A 57 3.67 -10.14 -9.00
N ASP A 58 4.59 -10.76 -8.25
CA ASP A 58 5.68 -11.59 -8.76
C ASP A 58 5.97 -12.73 -7.76
N PHE A 59 6.96 -13.58 -7.99
CA PHE A 59 7.28 -14.72 -7.15
C PHE A 59 7.69 -14.33 -5.72
N ASP A 60 8.33 -13.17 -5.55
CA ASP A 60 8.84 -12.63 -4.30
C ASP A 60 8.16 -11.32 -3.87
N ALA A 61 7.12 -10.89 -4.59
CA ALA A 61 6.43 -9.64 -4.31
C ALA A 61 4.90 -9.76 -4.42
N VAL A 62 4.22 -9.07 -3.49
CA VAL A 62 2.78 -8.83 -3.55
C VAL A 62 2.51 -7.37 -3.88
N CYS A 63 1.36 -7.11 -4.49
CA CYS A 63 0.89 -5.79 -4.84
C CYS A 63 -0.27 -5.42 -3.90
N VAL A 64 -0.08 -4.37 -3.10
CA VAL A 64 -1.19 -3.70 -2.42
C VAL A 64 -1.79 -2.72 -3.41
N GLU A 65 -3.02 -3.01 -3.86
CA GLU A 65 -3.76 -2.18 -4.78
C GLU A 65 -4.65 -1.20 -4.02
N PHE A 66 -4.50 0.09 -4.27
CA PHE A 66 -5.43 1.14 -3.86
C PHE A 66 -6.27 1.54 -5.07
N VAL A 67 -7.55 1.14 -5.07
CA VAL A 67 -8.45 1.32 -6.21
C VAL A 67 -9.12 2.68 -6.10
N CYS A 68 -8.72 3.64 -6.92
CA CYS A 68 -9.38 4.94 -7.03
C CYS A 68 -10.40 4.93 -8.19
N GLU A 69 -11.10 6.04 -8.41
CA GLU A 69 -12.08 6.16 -9.49
C GLU A 69 -11.45 6.07 -10.88
N ASP A 70 -10.34 6.78 -11.09
CA ASP A 70 -9.72 6.92 -12.42
C ASP A 70 -8.57 5.95 -12.65
N GLU A 71 -7.93 5.47 -11.57
CA GLU A 71 -6.77 4.60 -11.66
C GLU A 71 -6.62 3.70 -10.43
N THR A 72 -5.80 2.65 -10.58
CA THR A 72 -5.35 1.82 -9.45
C THR A 72 -3.87 2.09 -9.21
N PHE A 73 -3.53 2.37 -7.96
CA PHE A 73 -2.15 2.48 -7.52
C PHE A 73 -1.69 1.17 -6.92
N ARG A 74 -0.54 0.67 -7.38
CA ARG A 74 0.04 -0.58 -6.90
C ARG A 74 1.30 -0.29 -6.11
N VAL A 75 1.34 -0.76 -4.88
CA VAL A 75 2.51 -0.66 -4.00
C VAL A 75 3.08 -2.05 -3.82
N LEU A 76 4.33 -2.24 -4.25
CA LEU A 76 5.03 -3.51 -4.06
C LEU A 76 5.44 -3.67 -2.59
N LEU A 77 5.18 -4.86 -2.04
CA LEU A 77 5.68 -5.31 -0.76
C LEU A 77 6.31 -6.70 -0.91
N ASP A 78 7.18 -7.05 0.03
CA ASP A 78 7.75 -8.40 0.10
C ASP A 78 6.63 -9.40 0.44
N THR A 79 6.65 -10.59 -0.16
CA THR A 79 5.65 -11.64 0.14
C THR A 79 5.63 -12.01 1.62
N SER A 80 6.75 -11.91 2.34
CA SER A 80 6.81 -12.17 3.77
C SER A 80 6.02 -11.15 4.61
N ASP A 81 5.81 -9.94 4.08
CA ASP A 81 5.05 -8.87 4.75
C ASP A 81 3.54 -8.95 4.49
N GLU A 82 3.07 -9.81 3.58
CA GLU A 82 1.67 -9.83 3.12
C GLU A 82 0.67 -9.92 4.28
N ARG A 83 0.92 -10.81 5.24
CA ARG A 83 0.01 -11.07 6.37
C ARG A 83 -0.07 -9.88 7.32
N VAL A 84 1.07 -9.26 7.62
CA VAL A 84 1.11 -8.11 8.54
C VAL A 84 0.55 -6.87 7.86
N ALA A 85 0.82 -6.68 6.56
CA ALA A 85 0.21 -5.63 5.75
C ALA A 85 -1.32 -5.77 5.73
N ARG A 86 -1.84 -6.96 5.44
CA ARG A 86 -3.28 -7.24 5.44
C ARG A 86 -3.94 -6.86 6.76
N LEU A 87 -3.40 -7.34 7.89
CA LEU A 87 -3.97 -7.06 9.21
C LEU A 87 -3.96 -5.57 9.54
N ALA A 88 -2.87 -4.86 9.21
CA ALA A 88 -2.74 -3.45 9.51
C ALA A 88 -3.66 -2.59 8.63
N LEU A 89 -3.76 -2.91 7.34
CA LEU A 89 -4.68 -2.24 6.41
C LEU A 89 -6.14 -2.51 6.77
N GLU A 90 -6.51 -3.74 7.16
CA GLU A 90 -7.85 -4.06 7.64
C GLU A 90 -8.25 -3.23 8.85
N ARG A 91 -7.33 -3.03 9.79
CA ARG A 91 -7.57 -2.21 10.97
C ARG A 91 -7.71 -0.72 10.65
N ALA A 92 -6.92 -0.21 9.71
CA ALA A 92 -6.88 1.22 9.40
C ALA A 92 -7.93 1.65 8.35
N LEU A 93 -8.24 0.80 7.38
CA LEU A 93 -9.06 1.10 6.19
C LEU A 93 -10.33 0.26 6.09
N GLY A 94 -10.50 -0.76 6.95
CA GLY A 94 -11.60 -1.72 6.86
C GLY A 94 -11.31 -2.88 5.91
N ALA A 95 -12.31 -3.74 5.71
CA ALA A 95 -12.16 -4.97 4.95
C ALA A 95 -11.68 -4.73 3.49
N PRO A 96 -10.83 -5.62 2.94
CA PRO A 96 -10.38 -5.48 1.56
C PRO A 96 -11.53 -5.71 0.58
N LEU A 97 -11.36 -5.16 -0.62
CA LEU A 97 -12.14 -5.51 -1.79
C LEU A 97 -11.91 -6.99 -2.15
N PRO A 98 -12.86 -7.63 -2.85
CA PRO A 98 -12.63 -8.94 -3.44
C PRO A 98 -11.46 -8.90 -4.43
N PRO A 99 -10.83 -10.06 -4.69
CA PRO A 99 -9.77 -10.16 -5.68
C PRO A 99 -10.18 -9.60 -7.05
N ALA A 100 -9.21 -9.09 -7.80
CA ALA A 100 -9.43 -8.76 -9.20
C ALA A 100 -9.91 -10.02 -9.96
N SER A 101 -11.02 -9.91 -10.70
CA SER A 101 -11.59 -11.01 -11.49
C SER A 101 -10.78 -11.34 -12.73
#